data_AF-A0AAV8DCW1-F1
#
_entry.id   AF-A0AAV8DCW1-F1
#
_cell.length_a   1.000
_cell.length_b   1.000
_cell.length_c   1.000
_cell.angle_alpha   90.00
_cell.angle_beta   90.00
_cell.angle_gamma   90.00
#
_symmetry.space_group_name_H-M   'P 1'
#
loop_
_entity.id
_entity.type
_entity.pdbx_description
1 polymer ?
#
loop_
_entity_poly.entity_id
_entity_poly.type
_entity_poly.pdbx_seq_one_letter_code
_entity_poly.pdbx_strand_id
1 'polypeptide(L)'
;MHKSSDGQRRRVQICMGLLKPFKVLLLDEITVDLDVLARANLLSYLKKECNERGAAIIYATHIFDGLDDWPSDIVYIAHGKLQLALPLEKVKETSQLSLMRTVESWLRKERDEDRRRKKERKALGLQGNDKQVDGSRVVGDPASRVLNNGWAGGRLNSTVAGAENFFFSSNSVLRQ
;
A
#
# COMPACT_ATOMS: atom_id res chain seq x y z
N MET A 1 -23.23 -21.87 15.80
CA MET A 1 -21.77 -21.95 15.54
C MET A 1 -21.28 -20.58 15.12
N HIS A 2 -20.67 -19.86 16.05
CA HIS A 2 -20.23 -18.47 15.95
C HIS A 2 -19.09 -18.40 16.98
N LYS A 3 -17.94 -17.74 16.83
CA LYS A 3 -17.55 -16.55 16.09
C LYS A 3 -16.02 -16.56 16.16
N SER A 4 -15.31 -16.77 15.05
CA SER A 4 -13.96 -16.19 15.00
C SER A 4 -14.16 -14.69 14.81
N SER A 5 -13.52 -13.85 15.62
CA SER A 5 -13.53 -12.41 15.37
C SER A 5 -12.87 -12.12 14.02
N ASP A 6 -13.23 -11.01 13.38
CA ASP A 6 -12.65 -10.66 12.09
C ASP A 6 -11.12 -10.51 12.19
N GLY A 7 -10.59 -10.04 13.33
CA GLY A 7 -9.16 -10.05 13.61
C GLY A 7 -8.54 -11.45 13.71
N GLN A 8 -9.23 -12.43 14.30
CA GLN A 8 -8.75 -13.82 14.32
C GLN A 8 -8.71 -14.43 12.91
N ARG A 9 -9.72 -14.15 12.08
CA ARG A 9 -9.75 -14.60 10.69
C ARG A 9 -8.62 -13.99 9.88
N ARG A 10 -8.40 -12.68 10.04
CA ARG A 10 -7.31 -11.96 9.36
C ARG A 10 -5.93 -12.51 9.74
N ARG A 11 -5.69 -12.81 11.02
CA ARG A 11 -4.45 -13.46 11.47
C ARG A 11 -4.24 -14.83 10.83
N VAL A 12 -5.27 -15.68 10.81
CA VAL A 12 -5.17 -17.01 10.18
C VAL A 12 -4.85 -16.87 8.70
N GLN A 13 -5.48 -15.93 7.99
CA GLN A 13 -5.22 -15.69 6.57
C GLN A 13 -3.79 -15.21 6.29
N ILE A 14 -3.27 -14.27 7.10
CA ILE A 14 -1.87 -13.82 7.01
C ILE A 14 -0.94 -15.02 7.22
N CYS A 15 -1.15 -15.81 8.27
CA CYS A 15 -0.36 -17.01 8.52
C CYS A 15 -0.41 -17.98 7.33
N MET A 16 -1.59 -18.25 6.78
CA MET A 16 -1.77 -19.14 5.63
C MET A 16 -1.02 -18.65 4.37
N GLY A 17 -0.96 -17.34 4.16
CA GLY A 17 -0.17 -16.74 3.06
C GLY A 17 1.33 -16.87 3.27
N LEU A 18 1.79 -16.78 4.52
CA LEU A 18 3.20 -16.84 4.90
C LEU A 18 3.72 -18.28 5.10
N LEU A 19 2.84 -19.30 5.13
CA LEU A 19 3.23 -20.71 5.25
C LEU A 19 4.10 -21.19 4.08
N LYS A 20 3.92 -20.60 2.89
CA LYS A 20 4.71 -20.94 1.71
C LYS A 20 5.85 -19.92 1.55
N PRO A 21 7.05 -20.36 1.15
CA PRO A 21 8.12 -19.43 0.83
C PRO A 21 7.71 -18.53 -0.33
N PHE A 22 8.01 -17.24 -0.21
CA PHE A 22 7.70 -16.23 -1.21
C PHE A 22 9.00 -15.52 -1.64
N LYS A 23 9.06 -15.13 -2.91
CA LYS A 23 10.14 -14.29 -3.44
C LYS A 23 9.78 -12.81 -3.40
N VAL A 24 8.50 -12.50 -3.59
CA VAL A 24 7.96 -11.14 -3.57
C VAL A 24 6.66 -11.16 -2.79
N LEU A 25 6.48 -10.21 -1.86
CA LEU A 25 5.28 -10.05 -1.06
C LEU A 25 4.82 -8.60 -1.09
N LEU A 26 3.53 -8.40 -1.41
CA LEU A 26 2.87 -7.10 -1.39
C LEU A 26 1.96 -7.05 -0.17
N LEU A 27 2.17 -6.07 0.69
CA LEU A 27 1.43 -5.91 1.93
C LEU A 27 0.77 -4.52 1.92
N ASP A 28 -0.56 -4.51 1.96
CA ASP A 28 -1.36 -3.27 1.99
C ASP A 28 -2.13 -3.19 3.31
N GLU A 29 -1.72 -2.27 4.18
CA GLU A 29 -2.33 -1.98 5.48
C GLU A 29 -2.70 -3.22 6.32
N ILE A 30 -1.84 -4.24 6.29
CA ILE A 30 -2.14 -5.53 6.91
C ILE A 30 -2.11 -5.50 8.44
N THR A 31 -1.53 -4.46 9.05
CA THR A 31 -1.28 -4.38 10.49
C THR A 31 -2.34 -3.62 11.28
N VAL A 32 -3.35 -3.04 10.61
CA VAL A 32 -4.40 -2.21 11.25
C VAL A 32 -5.21 -3.00 12.30
N ASP A 33 -5.48 -4.29 12.04
CA ASP A 33 -6.26 -5.14 12.96
C ASP A 33 -5.38 -6.02 13.87
N LEU A 34 -4.07 -5.78 13.91
CA LEU A 34 -3.14 -6.52 14.76
C LEU A 34 -2.89 -5.76 16.05
N ASP A 35 -2.85 -6.51 17.17
CA ASP A 35 -2.34 -5.98 18.41
C ASP A 35 -0.85 -5.64 18.31
N VAL A 36 -0.35 -4.83 19.25
CA VAL A 36 1.02 -4.29 19.23
C VAL A 36 2.07 -5.41 19.18
N LEU A 37 1.85 -6.51 19.92
CA LEU A 37 2.79 -7.64 19.97
C LEU A 37 2.75 -8.46 18.68
N ALA A 38 1.56 -8.77 18.17
CA ALA A 38 1.38 -9.50 16.92
C ALA A 38 1.98 -8.74 15.73
N ARG A 39 1.83 -7.41 15.70
CA ARG A 39 2.47 -6.55 14.70
C ARG A 39 3.99 -6.63 14.77
N ALA A 40 4.58 -6.48 15.95
CA ALA A 40 6.03 -6.55 16.13
C ALA A 40 6.59 -7.93 15.71
N ASN A 41 5.92 -9.02 16.12
CA ASN A 41 6.30 -10.38 15.75
C ASN A 41 6.23 -10.60 14.24
N LEU A 42 5.15 -10.11 13.60
CA LEU A 42 4.98 -10.23 12.15
C LEU A 42 6.08 -9.47 11.39
N LEU A 43 6.35 -8.21 11.76
CA LEU A 43 7.38 -7.41 11.12
C LEU A 43 8.79 -8.02 11.29
N SER A 44 9.08 -8.56 12.47
CA SER A 44 10.33 -9.27 12.75
C SER A 44 10.48 -10.52 11.88
N TYR A 45 9.41 -11.33 11.76
CA TYR A 45 9.39 -12.49 10.87
C TYR A 45 9.64 -12.11 9.41
N LEU A 46 8.95 -11.07 8.92
CA LEU A 46 9.11 -10.61 7.54
C LEU A 46 10.53 -10.09 7.27
N LYS A 47 11.13 -9.36 8.21
CA LYS A 47 12.53 -8.90 8.10
C LYS A 47 13.51 -10.08 8.05
N LYS A 48 13.27 -11.11 8.86
CA LYS A 48 14.06 -12.35 8.85
C LYS A 48 13.95 -13.07 7.50
N GLU A 49 12.76 -13.18 6.94
CA GLU A 49 12.54 -13.81 5.64
C GLU A 49 13.24 -13.05 4.50
N CYS A 50 13.26 -11.72 4.52
CA CYS A 50 14.07 -10.92 3.58
C CYS A 50 15.56 -11.28 3.67
N ASN A 51 16.10 -11.32 4.90
CA ASN A 51 17.53 -11.53 5.13
C ASN A 51 17.98 -12.97 4.83
N GLU A 52 17.19 -13.98 5.19
CA GLU A 52 17.57 -15.39 5.07
C GLU A 52 17.23 -15.97 3.69
N ARG A 53 16.11 -15.55 3.08
CA ARG A 53 15.60 -16.14 1.83
C ARG A 53 15.69 -15.20 0.63
N GLY A 54 16.17 -13.97 0.81
CA GLY A 54 16.23 -12.96 -0.25
C GLY A 54 14.85 -12.56 -0.76
N ALA A 55 13.83 -12.58 0.10
CA ALA A 55 12.50 -12.13 -0.26
C ALA A 55 12.45 -10.60 -0.37
N ALA A 56 11.72 -10.08 -1.36
CA ALA A 56 11.42 -8.66 -1.49
C ALA A 56 10.01 -8.37 -0.95
N ILE A 57 9.89 -7.43 -0.02
CA ILE A 57 8.61 -7.07 0.59
C ILE A 57 8.32 -5.61 0.31
N ILE A 58 7.20 -5.34 -0.35
CA ILE A 58 6.68 -3.98 -0.54
C ILE A 58 5.55 -3.81 0.48
N TYR A 59 5.75 -2.89 1.41
CA TYR A 59 4.80 -2.63 2.49
C TYR A 59 4.24 -1.21 2.38
N ALA A 60 2.94 -1.11 2.11
CA ALA A 60 2.19 0.13 2.13
C ALA A 60 1.43 0.22 3.47
N THR A 61 1.68 1.30 4.22
CA THR A 61 1.09 1.53 5.54
C THR A 61 1.01 3.03 5.82
N HIS A 62 -0.01 3.44 6.57
CA HIS A 62 -0.09 4.77 7.20
C HIS A 62 0.34 4.75 8.67
N ILE A 63 0.63 3.57 9.23
CA ILE A 63 1.11 3.37 10.60
C ILE A 63 2.64 3.25 10.56
N PHE A 64 3.34 4.23 11.15
CA PHE A 64 4.81 4.31 11.19
C PHE A 64 5.41 3.93 12.56
N ASP A 65 4.57 3.61 13.55
CA ASP A 65 5.02 3.30 14.92
C ASP A 65 5.93 2.08 14.96
N GLY A 66 7.18 2.28 15.37
CA GLY A 66 8.18 1.22 15.48
C GLY A 66 8.71 0.70 14.15
N LEU A 67 8.56 1.46 13.07
CA LEU A 67 9.09 1.12 11.73
C LEU A 67 10.39 1.85 11.39
N ASP A 68 11.00 2.64 12.28
CA ASP A 68 12.18 3.46 11.94
C ASP A 68 13.34 2.62 11.36
N ASP A 69 13.60 1.43 11.92
CA ASP A 69 14.71 0.55 11.50
C ASP A 69 14.25 -0.66 10.65
N TRP A 70 12.98 -0.67 10.21
CA TRP A 70 12.42 -1.80 9.48
C TRP A 70 12.66 -1.75 7.97
N PRO A 71 12.35 -0.65 7.25
CA PRO A 71 12.49 -0.58 5.80
C PRO A 71 13.95 -0.34 5.38
N SER A 72 14.39 -1.03 4.34
CA SER A 72 15.67 -0.76 3.67
C SER A 72 15.57 0.46 2.74
N ASP A 73 14.45 0.59 2.05
CA ASP A 73 14.19 1.57 1.02
C ASP A 73 12.84 2.24 1.28
N ILE A 74 12.74 3.52 0.90
CA ILE A 74 11.48 4.27 0.96
C ILE A 74 11.08 4.74 -0.42
N VAL A 75 9.78 4.59 -0.70
CA VAL A 75 9.14 5.01 -1.94
C VAL A 75 8.05 6.02 -1.58
N TYR A 76 8.16 7.22 -2.12
CA TYR A 76 7.17 8.28 -1.95
C TYR A 76 6.49 8.58 -3.28
N ILE A 77 5.16 8.46 -3.29
CA ILE A 77 4.30 8.71 -4.43
C ILE A 77 3.38 9.86 -4.06
N ALA A 78 3.36 10.92 -4.86
CA ALA A 78 2.49 12.08 -4.66
C ALA A 78 1.93 12.53 -6.01
N HIS A 79 0.67 12.99 -6.01
CA HIS A 79 -0.04 13.42 -7.21
C HIS A 79 0.00 12.41 -8.38
N GLY A 80 -0.04 11.11 -8.06
CA GLY A 80 0.02 10.02 -9.06
C GLY A 80 1.39 9.87 -9.74
N LYS A 81 2.46 10.45 -9.16
CA LYS A 81 3.83 10.35 -9.68
C LYS A 81 4.77 9.86 -8.59
N LEU A 82 5.77 9.08 -9.00
CA LEU A 82 6.89 8.72 -8.15
C LEU A 82 7.75 9.97 -7.88
N GLN A 83 7.82 10.39 -6.64
CA GLN A 83 8.61 11.55 -6.21
C GLN A 83 9.97 11.13 -5.67
N LEU A 84 10.02 9.99 -4.96
CA LEU A 84 11.22 9.46 -4.32
C LEU A 84 11.22 7.93 -4.39
N ALA A 85 12.38 7.34 -4.68
CA ALA A 85 12.66 5.92 -4.49
C ALA A 85 14.15 5.78 -4.17
N LEU A 86 14.48 5.72 -2.88
CA LEU A 86 15.87 5.71 -2.42
C LEU A 86 16.01 4.82 -1.17
N PRO A 87 17.21 4.26 -0.93
CA PRO A 87 17.56 3.67 0.36
C PRO A 87 17.31 4.66 1.49
N LEU A 88 16.80 4.19 2.63
CA LEU A 88 16.44 5.04 3.76
C LEU A 88 17.63 5.88 4.26
N GLU A 89 18.83 5.30 4.24
CA GLU A 89 20.09 5.94 4.62
C GLU A 89 20.44 7.18 3.77
N LYS A 90 19.98 7.22 2.51
CA LYS A 90 20.25 8.32 1.58
C LYS A 90 19.24 9.47 1.71
N VAL A 91 18.18 9.29 2.50
CA VAL A 91 17.17 10.31 2.73
C VAL A 91 17.68 11.26 3.80
N LYS A 92 18.11 12.46 3.36
CA LYS A 92 18.73 13.48 4.20
C LYS A 92 17.81 13.87 5.38
N GLU A 93 16.51 13.88 5.16
CA GLU A 93 15.49 14.25 6.14
C GLU A 93 15.37 13.23 7.29
N THR A 94 15.54 11.94 7.00
CA THR A 94 15.49 10.86 8.01
C THR A 94 16.69 10.89 8.95
N SER A 95 17.82 11.47 8.53
CA SER A 95 19.02 11.56 9.39
C SER A 95 18.85 12.44 10.64
N GLN A 96 17.80 13.29 10.67
CA GLN A 96 17.55 14.27 11.73
C GLN A 96 16.22 14.03 12.47
N LEU A 97 15.32 13.24 11.91
CA LEU A 97 13.93 13.08 12.37
C LEU A 97 13.51 11.62 12.29
N SER A 98 12.57 11.20 13.15
CA SER A 98 11.94 9.89 13.00
C SER A 98 11.24 9.76 11.65
N LEU A 99 11.10 8.53 11.15
CA LEU A 99 10.45 8.25 9.86
C LEU A 99 9.06 8.89 9.78
N MET A 100 8.29 8.79 10.87
CA MET A 100 6.98 9.43 11.00
C MET A 100 7.03 10.94 10.74
N ARG A 101 7.98 11.67 11.33
CA ARG A 101 8.10 13.13 11.19
C ARG A 101 8.53 13.53 9.78
N THR A 102 9.42 12.76 9.15
CA THR A 102 9.82 12.96 7.77
C THR A 102 8.62 12.84 6.82
N VAL A 103 7.86 11.74 6.96
CA VAL A 103 6.64 11.52 6.17
C VAL A 103 5.59 12.60 6.45
N GLU A 104 5.40 12.98 7.72
CA GLU A 104 4.48 14.07 8.09
C GLU A 104 4.83 15.39 7.38
N SER A 105 6.12 15.75 7.34
CA SER A 105 6.59 16.95 6.64
C SER A 105 6.26 16.91 5.15
N TRP A 106 6.44 15.76 4.49
CA TRP A 106 6.10 15.58 3.08
C TRP A 106 4.58 15.71 2.84
N LEU A 107 3.77 15.05 3.66
CA LEU A 107 2.30 15.10 3.55
C LEU A 107 1.75 16.52 3.79
N ARG A 108 2.35 17.28 4.72
CA ARG A 108 1.99 18.67 4.95
C ARG A 108 2.30 19.54 3.73
N LYS A 109 3.48 19.38 3.13
CA LYS A 109 3.86 20.07 1.89
C LYS A 109 2.91 19.74 0.74
N GLU A 110 2.62 18.45 0.52
CA GLU A 110 1.69 17.99 -0.52
C GLU A 110 0.30 18.63 -0.34
N ARG A 111 -0.22 18.65 0.89
CA ARG A 111 -1.52 19.25 1.21
C ARG A 111 -1.57 20.75 0.92
N ASP A 112 -0.49 21.47 1.22
CA ASP A 112 -0.42 22.91 0.98
C ASP A 112 -0.26 23.24 -0.51
N GLU A 113 0.48 22.43 -1.26
CA GLU A 113 0.56 22.51 -2.72
C GLU A 113 -0.79 22.25 -3.39
N ASP A 114 -1.51 21.21 -2.96
CA ASP A 114 -2.86 20.90 -3.44
C ASP A 114 -3.85 22.02 -3.16
N ARG A 115 -3.77 22.64 -1.97
CA ARG A 115 -4.56 23.82 -1.62
C ARG A 115 -4.24 25.00 -2.51
N ARG A 116 -2.95 25.25 -2.79
CA ARG A 116 -2.51 26.33 -3.68
C ARG A 116 -3.01 26.10 -5.10
N ARG A 117 -2.85 24.88 -5.62
CA ARG A 117 -3.32 24.46 -6.95
C ARG A 117 -4.83 24.61 -7.11
N LYS A 118 -5.60 24.25 -6.08
CA LYS A 118 -7.06 24.46 -6.05
C LYS A 118 -7.43 25.95 -6.04
N LYS A 119 -6.69 26.79 -5.30
CA LYS A 119 -6.91 28.26 -5.28
C LYS A 119 -6.58 28.89 -6.63
N GLU A 120 -5.44 28.55 -7.24
CA GLU A 120 -5.03 29.02 -8.56
C GLU A 120 -6.06 28.63 -9.63
N ARG A 121 -6.51 27.37 -9.65
CA ARG A 121 -7.56 26.91 -10.59
C ARG A 121 -8.88 27.63 -10.42
N LYS A 122 -9.29 27.92 -9.18
CA LYS A 122 -10.48 28.74 -8.88
C LYS A 122 -10.32 30.18 -9.38
N ALA A 123 -9.14 30.77 -9.20
CA ALA A 123 -8.85 32.13 -9.68
C ALA A 123 -8.83 32.21 -11.22
N LEU A 124 -8.41 31.15 -11.90
CA LEU A 124 -8.43 31.00 -13.36
C LEU A 124 -9.83 30.69 -13.94
N GLY A 125 -10.88 30.63 -13.11
CA GLY A 125 -12.26 30.37 -13.57
C GLY A 125 -12.52 28.96 -14.09
N LEU A 126 -11.56 28.04 -13.96
CA LEU A 126 -11.68 26.65 -14.38
C LEU A 126 -12.53 25.90 -13.34
N GLN A 127 -13.84 25.78 -13.59
CA GLN A 127 -14.69 24.84 -12.85
C GLN A 127 -14.12 23.42 -12.97
N GLY A 128 -14.23 22.66 -11.87
CA GLY A 128 -13.61 21.35 -11.69
C GLY A 128 -14.09 20.34 -12.72
N ASN A 129 -13.37 20.22 -13.84
CA ASN A 129 -13.32 18.96 -14.55
C ASN A 129 -12.49 18.01 -13.68
N ASP A 130 -13.18 17.25 -12.83
CA ASP A 130 -12.85 15.85 -12.67
C ASP A 130 -13.03 15.24 -14.06
N LYS A 131 -11.98 15.34 -14.89
CA LYS A 131 -11.84 14.39 -15.99
C LYS A 131 -11.64 13.04 -15.31
N GLN A 132 -12.76 12.40 -14.99
CA GLN A 132 -12.84 10.96 -14.85
C GLN A 132 -12.14 10.40 -16.09
N VAL A 133 -10.98 9.80 -15.87
CA VAL A 133 -10.25 9.10 -16.93
C VAL A 133 -11.10 7.85 -17.20
N ASP A 134 -12.07 7.97 -18.09
CA ASP A 134 -12.83 6.83 -18.64
C ASP A 134 -11.84 6.02 -19.49
N GLY A 135 -11.22 5.03 -18.85
CA GLY A 135 -10.04 4.37 -19.41
C GLY A 135 -9.59 3.13 -18.66
N SER A 136 -10.52 2.27 -18.24
CA SER A 136 -10.23 0.85 -17.98
C SER A 136 -11.49 -0.02 -18.11
N ARG A 137 -12.21 0.12 -19.24
CA ARG A 137 -13.14 -0.93 -19.67
C ARG A 137 -12.32 -2.17 -20.04
N VAL A 138 -12.19 -3.11 -19.11
CA VAL A 138 -11.87 -4.50 -19.44
C VAL A 138 -13.08 -5.06 -20.17
N VAL A 139 -12.96 -5.21 -21.48
CA VAL A 139 -13.95 -5.86 -22.34
C VAL A 139 -13.95 -7.36 -21.98
N GLY A 140 -15.05 -7.85 -21.42
CA GLY A 140 -15.24 -9.28 -21.17
C GLY A 140 -16.42 -9.63 -20.24
N ASP A 141 -17.52 -10.05 -20.88
CA ASP A 141 -18.69 -10.82 -20.37
C ASP A 141 -19.77 -10.16 -19.47
N PRO A 142 -21.06 -10.15 -19.89
CA PRO A 142 -22.15 -9.42 -19.23
C PRO A 142 -22.92 -10.22 -18.15
N ALA A 143 -22.34 -11.25 -17.54
CA ALA A 143 -23.11 -12.16 -16.68
C ALA A 143 -22.39 -12.72 -15.44
N SER A 144 -21.49 -11.96 -14.81
CA SER A 144 -21.07 -12.31 -13.45
C SER A 144 -21.09 -11.09 -12.53
N ARG A 145 -21.93 -11.16 -11.49
CA ARG A 145 -21.86 -10.26 -10.34
C ARG A 145 -20.51 -10.48 -9.67
N VAL A 146 -19.53 -9.66 -10.00
CA VAL A 146 -18.25 -9.64 -9.29
C VAL A 146 -18.47 -8.90 -7.98
N LEU A 147 -18.75 -9.64 -6.90
CA LEU A 147 -18.62 -9.17 -5.53
C LEU A 147 -17.13 -9.05 -5.20
N ASN A 148 -16.50 -7.98 -5.68
CA ASN A 148 -15.10 -7.68 -5.39
C ASN A 148 -15.01 -6.88 -4.08
N ASN A 149 -14.94 -7.60 -2.96
CA ASN A 149 -14.48 -7.04 -1.68
C ASN A 149 -12.96 -7.21 -1.49
N GLY A 150 -12.18 -7.27 -2.58
CA GLY A 150 -10.72 -7.46 -2.54
C GLY A 150 -10.23 -8.79 -1.95
N TRP A 151 -11.16 -9.62 -1.48
CA TRP A 151 -10.90 -10.86 -0.75
C TRP A 151 -11.87 -11.93 -1.27
N ALA A 152 -11.67 -12.34 -2.52
CA ALA A 152 -12.34 -13.51 -3.04
C ALA A 152 -11.68 -14.76 -2.45
N GLY A 153 -12.40 -15.48 -1.60
CA GLY A 153 -12.01 -16.80 -1.14
C GLY A 153 -11.89 -17.74 -2.34
N GLY A 154 -10.69 -18.27 -2.57
CA GLY A 154 -10.45 -19.32 -3.55
C GLY A 154 -9.59 -18.89 -4.73
N ARG A 155 -8.29 -18.69 -4.50
CA ARG A 155 -7.16 -19.03 -5.39
C ARG A 155 -5.86 -18.78 -4.62
N LEU A 156 -5.20 -19.87 -4.22
CA LEU A 156 -3.97 -19.88 -3.39
C LEU A 156 -2.70 -19.65 -4.23
N ASN A 157 -2.81 -19.00 -5.38
CA ASN A 157 -1.72 -18.75 -6.30
C ASN A 157 -1.75 -17.31 -6.79
N SER A 158 -0.95 -16.45 -6.16
CA SER A 158 -0.46 -15.21 -6.77
C SER A 158 0.56 -15.57 -7.85
N THR A 159 0.09 -16.08 -8.98
CA THR A 159 0.94 -16.22 -10.16
C THR A 159 1.02 -14.86 -10.83
N VAL A 160 2.06 -14.09 -10.50
CA VAL A 160 2.55 -13.05 -11.41
C VAL A 160 3.22 -13.79 -12.57
N ALA A 161 2.43 -14.17 -13.58
CA ALA A 161 2.93 -14.60 -14.86
C ALA A 161 3.27 -13.34 -15.67
N GLY A 162 4.52 -13.21 -16.08
CA GLY A 162 4.96 -12.14 -16.95
C GLY A 162 4.32 -12.23 -18.33
N ALA A 163 3.83 -11.09 -18.83
CA ALA A 163 4.00 -10.64 -20.20
C ALA A 163 3.80 -9.12 -20.22
N GLU A 164 4.44 -8.49 -21.17
CA GLU A 164 4.80 -7.08 -21.26
C GLU A 164 3.63 -6.07 -21.13
N ASN A 165 3.99 -4.85 -20.68
CA ASN A 165 3.19 -3.63 -20.53
C ASN A 165 2.35 -3.51 -19.25
N PHE A 166 2.97 -3.04 -18.17
CA PHE A 166 2.28 -2.54 -16.98
C PHE A 166 1.93 -1.06 -17.12
N PHE A 167 0.63 -0.75 -17.12
CA PHE A 167 0.11 0.58 -16.81
C PHE A 167 -0.50 0.51 -15.40
N PHE A 168 0.07 1.24 -14.43
CA PHE A 168 -0.45 1.31 -13.08
C PHE A 168 -1.70 2.22 -13.05
N SER A 169 -2.88 1.67 -12.76
CA SER A 169 -4.05 2.46 -12.37
C SER A 169 -4.39 2.20 -10.90
N SER A 170 -4.40 3.28 -10.12
CA SER A 170 -4.62 3.31 -8.67
C SER A 170 -5.99 2.79 -8.25
N ASN A 171 -6.00 1.95 -7.21
CA ASN A 171 -7.21 1.49 -6.52
C ASN A 171 -7.91 2.68 -5.82
N SER A 172 -9.22 2.83 -6.05
CA SER A 172 -10.12 3.57 -5.16
C SER A 172 -11.32 2.69 -4.81
N VAL A 173 -11.46 2.36 -3.53
CA VAL A 173 -12.65 1.73 -2.95
C VAL A 173 -13.70 2.81 -2.73
N LEU A 174 -14.76 2.82 -3.53
CA LEU A 174 -15.97 3.58 -3.24
C LEU A 174 -16.96 2.67 -2.53
N ARG A 175 -17.23 2.96 -1.26
CA ARG A 175 -18.40 2.46 -0.54
C ARG A 175 -19.66 3.07 -1.15
N GLN A 176 -20.62 2.24 -1.51
CA GLN A 176 -22.05 2.59 -1.46
C GLN A 176 -22.65 1.91 -0.25
#